data_AF-A0A7Y5JZD9-F1
#
_entry.id   AF-A0A7Y5JZD9-F1
#
_cell.length_a   1.000
_cell.length_b   1.000
_cell.length_c   1.000
_cell.angle_alpha   90.00
_cell.angle_beta   90.00
_cell.angle_gamma   90.00
#
_symmetry.space_group_name_H-M   'P 1'
#
loop_
_entity.id
_entity.type
_entity.pdbx_description
1 polymer ?
#
loop_
_entity_poly.entity_id
_entity_poly.type
_entity_poly.pdbx_seq_one_letter_code
_entity_poly.pdbx_strand_id
1 'polypeptide(L)'
;MSDPEPYTRDESEAQRLDRNFGEQLQELRIAQAGVQILFAFLLTIPFQQRFTTLSQVQRTIYVITLLSVAISTLVFMTPVAMHRMLFREGLKDFVVRHTDTLIGTGLFFLVVGIIGGVVLVLDVLLSHTTAFWIGGAIALLATGLWVVLPMSQRRRRRREKAVEEH
;
A
#
# COMPACT_ATOMS: atom_id res chain seq x y z
N MET A 1 11.44 -16.11 -42.01
CA MET A 1 11.06 -15.21 -40.92
C MET A 1 11.13 -16.06 -39.67
N SER A 2 12.27 -16.03 -38.99
CA SER A 2 12.56 -16.90 -37.85
C SER A 2 11.83 -16.35 -36.63
N ASP A 3 10.94 -17.14 -36.02
CA ASP A 3 10.37 -16.80 -34.72
C ASP A 3 11.51 -16.56 -33.72
N PRO A 4 11.51 -15.47 -32.93
CA PRO A 4 12.50 -15.29 -31.90
C PRO A 4 12.33 -16.41 -30.86
N GLU A 5 13.35 -17.26 -30.73
CA GLU A 5 13.51 -18.20 -29.61
C GLU A 5 13.10 -17.48 -28.31
N PRO A 6 12.16 -18.02 -27.53
CA PRO A 6 11.77 -17.42 -26.26
C PRO A 6 13.04 -17.27 -25.41
N TYR A 7 13.34 -16.06 -24.97
CA TYR A 7 14.50 -15.81 -24.11
C TYR A 7 14.36 -16.62 -22.81
N THR A 8 14.94 -17.82 -22.78
CA THR A 8 14.99 -18.71 -21.62
C THR A 8 16.28 -18.42 -20.86
N ARG A 9 16.14 -17.69 -19.74
CA ARG A 9 17.23 -17.51 -18.77
C ARG A 9 17.34 -18.77 -17.92
N ASP A 10 18.51 -19.39 -17.91
CA ASP A 10 18.82 -20.49 -17.00
C ASP A 10 19.00 -19.93 -15.57
N GLU A 11 17.91 -19.86 -14.80
CA GLU A 11 17.91 -19.35 -13.43
C GLU A 11 17.38 -20.38 -12.43
N SER A 12 18.04 -20.50 -11.27
CA SER A 12 17.53 -21.30 -10.15
C SER A 12 16.29 -20.66 -9.52
N GLU A 13 15.44 -21.47 -8.86
CA GLU A 13 14.25 -20.94 -8.15
C GLU A 13 14.62 -19.87 -7.11
N ALA A 14 15.74 -20.02 -6.42
CA ALA A 14 16.22 -19.04 -5.45
C ALA A 14 16.58 -17.70 -6.11
N GLN A 15 17.23 -17.72 -7.28
CA GLN A 15 17.55 -16.51 -8.05
C GLN A 15 16.28 -15.82 -8.55
N ARG A 16 15.27 -16.59 -8.98
CA ARG A 16 13.97 -16.05 -9.40
C ARG A 16 13.25 -15.34 -8.25
N LEU A 17 13.24 -15.94 -7.05
CA LEU A 17 12.63 -15.33 -5.85
C LEU A 17 13.35 -14.05 -5.43
N ASP A 18 14.69 -14.06 -5.38
CA ASP A 18 15.48 -12.87 -5.04
C ASP A 18 15.24 -11.73 -6.07
N ARG A 19 15.11 -12.04 -7.37
CA ARG A 19 14.78 -11.05 -8.41
C ARG A 19 13.37 -10.48 -8.23
N ASN A 20 12.37 -11.34 -8.09
CA ASN A 20 10.97 -10.90 -7.89
C ASN A 20 10.83 -10.04 -6.63
N PHE A 21 11.52 -10.40 -5.54
CA PHE A 21 11.56 -9.58 -4.33
C PHE A 21 12.21 -8.22 -4.58
N GLY A 22 13.30 -8.17 -5.36
CA GLY A 22 13.92 -6.92 -5.79
C GLY A 22 12.98 -6.01 -6.59
N GLU A 23 12.22 -6.58 -7.52
CA GLU A 23 11.19 -5.87 -8.29
C GLU A 23 10.07 -5.33 -7.38
N GLN A 24 9.56 -6.16 -6.46
CA GLN A 24 8.57 -5.73 -5.45
C GLN A 24 9.09 -4.58 -4.59
N LEU A 25 10.35 -4.63 -4.14
CA LEU A 25 10.96 -3.54 -3.38
C LEU A 25 11.09 -2.26 -4.20
N GLN A 26 11.34 -2.36 -5.50
CA GLN A 26 11.41 -1.20 -6.38
C GLN A 26 10.04 -0.54 -6.56
N GLU A 27 8.99 -1.33 -6.75
CA GLU A 27 7.60 -0.83 -6.76
C GLU A 27 7.22 -0.21 -5.42
N LEU A 28 7.58 -0.87 -4.31
CA LEU A 28 7.32 -0.40 -2.96
C LEU A 28 7.99 0.95 -2.67
N ARG A 29 9.18 1.23 -3.23
CA ARG A 29 9.85 2.52 -3.08
C ARG A 29 9.03 3.69 -3.62
N ILE A 30 8.25 3.47 -4.67
CA ILE A 30 7.36 4.50 -5.23
C ILE A 30 6.29 4.86 -4.18
N ALA A 31 5.63 3.86 -3.60
CA ALA A 31 4.66 4.06 -2.53
C ALA A 31 5.30 4.64 -1.26
N GLN A 32 6.52 4.21 -0.94
CA GLN A 32 7.29 4.69 0.21
C GLN A 32 7.58 6.20 0.10
N ALA A 33 7.99 6.69 -1.07
CA ALA A 33 8.21 8.12 -1.28
C ALA A 33 6.91 8.92 -1.04
N GLY A 34 5.78 8.42 -1.54
CA GLY A 34 4.46 9.02 -1.34
C GLY A 34 4.07 9.11 0.15
N VAL A 35 4.21 8.01 0.90
CA VAL A 35 3.84 8.00 2.33
C VAL A 35 4.74 8.92 3.16
N GLN A 36 6.03 9.04 2.85
CA GLN A 36 6.96 9.94 3.55
C GLN A 36 6.56 11.41 3.38
N ILE A 37 6.21 11.81 2.15
CA ILE A 37 5.75 13.16 1.87
C ILE A 37 4.46 13.46 2.64
N LEU A 38 3.48 12.55 2.58
CA LEU A 38 2.23 12.69 3.34
C LEU A 38 2.49 12.78 4.84
N PHE A 39 3.37 11.94 5.38
CA PHE A 39 3.71 11.93 6.80
C PHE A 39 4.34 13.25 7.22
N ALA A 40 5.33 13.74 6.47
CA ALA A 40 5.98 15.01 6.74
C ALA A 40 4.97 16.17 6.72
N PHE A 41 4.09 16.23 5.72
CA PHE A 41 3.05 17.25 5.68
C PHE A 41 2.11 17.18 6.88
N LEU A 42 1.64 15.99 7.25
CA LEU A 42 0.78 15.82 8.42
C LEU A 42 1.46 16.32 9.70
N LEU A 43 2.74 16.01 9.91
CA LEU A 43 3.49 16.48 11.08
C LEU A 43 3.58 18.01 11.19
N THR A 44 3.46 18.74 10.09
CA THR A 44 3.49 20.22 10.12
C THR A 44 2.15 20.84 10.52
N ILE A 45 1.02 20.15 10.28
CA ILE A 45 -0.33 20.70 10.47
C ILE A 45 -0.57 21.22 11.91
N PRO A 46 -0.16 20.53 12.99
CA PRO A 46 -0.37 20.99 14.36
C PRO A 46 0.28 22.33 14.70
N PHE A 47 1.33 22.70 13.97
CA PHE A 47 2.07 23.94 14.19
C PHE A 47 1.51 25.12 13.38
N GLN A 48 0.51 24.89 12.53
CA GLN A 48 -0.16 25.95 11.79
C GLN A 48 -1.16 26.68 12.69
N GLN A 49 -1.27 28.00 12.53
CA GLN A 49 -2.16 28.85 13.34
C GLN A 49 -3.62 28.36 13.36
N ARG A 50 -4.09 27.77 12.26
CA ARG A 50 -5.47 27.26 12.11
C ARG A 50 -5.73 25.96 12.87
N PHE A 51 -4.70 25.26 13.37
CA PHE A 51 -4.90 24.00 14.07
C PHE A 51 -5.67 24.16 15.39
N THR A 52 -5.43 25.27 16.10
CA THR A 52 -6.09 25.56 17.38
C THR A 52 -7.58 25.85 17.22
N THR A 53 -8.03 26.22 16.02
CA THR A 53 -9.45 26.48 15.72
C THR A 53 -10.19 25.25 15.20
N LEU A 54 -9.51 24.11 15.00
CA LEU A 54 -10.16 22.87 14.59
C LEU A 54 -11.12 22.36 15.66
N SER A 55 -12.24 21.81 15.20
CA SER A 55 -13.21 21.12 16.05
C SER A 55 -12.61 19.84 16.64
N GLN A 56 -13.23 19.32 17.71
CA GLN A 56 -12.81 18.06 18.32
C GLN A 56 -12.82 16.91 17.29
N VAL A 57 -13.84 16.86 16.43
CA VAL A 57 -13.97 15.84 15.37
C VAL A 57 -12.82 15.93 14.37
N GLN A 58 -12.48 17.12 13.90
CA GLN A 58 -11.36 17.33 12.97
C GLN A 58 -10.02 16.91 13.59
N ARG A 59 -9.79 17.22 14.87
CA ARG A 59 -8.58 16.78 15.59
C ARG A 59 -8.51 15.25 15.70
N THR A 60 -9.62 14.59 15.99
CA THR A 60 -9.68 13.12 16.03
C THR A 60 -9.38 12.50 14.66
N ILE A 61 -9.98 13.02 13.59
CA ILE A 61 -9.71 12.58 12.21
C ILE A 61 -8.22 12.77 11.88
N TYR A 62 -7.66 13.93 12.24
CA TYR A 62 -6.23 14.21 12.07
C TYR A 62 -5.35 13.19 12.79
N VAL A 63 -5.62 12.87 14.06
CA VAL A 63 -4.81 11.90 14.83
C VAL A 63 -4.89 10.51 14.21
N ILE A 64 -6.07 10.03 13.84
CA ILE A 64 -6.24 8.72 13.17
C ILE A 64 -5.48 8.69 11.85
N THR A 65 -5.57 9.77 11.08
CA THR A 65 -4.86 9.94 9.81
C THR A 65 -3.35 9.87 10.01
N LEU A 66 -2.81 10.64 10.95
CA LEU A 66 -1.39 10.69 11.27
C LEU A 66 -0.86 9.32 11.71
N LEU A 67 -1.56 8.65 12.63
CA LEU A 67 -1.16 7.33 13.12
C LEU A 67 -1.22 6.28 12.01
N SER A 68 -2.23 6.33 11.14
CA SER A 68 -2.32 5.41 10.00
C SER A 68 -1.13 5.59 9.05
N VAL A 69 -0.80 6.83 8.70
CA VAL A 69 0.36 7.13 7.84
C VAL A 69 1.68 6.74 8.51
N ALA A 70 1.81 6.92 9.83
CA ALA A 70 2.98 6.49 10.60
C ALA A 70 3.14 4.96 10.61
N ILE A 71 2.05 4.22 10.83
CA ILE A 71 2.06 2.74 10.79
C ILE A 71 2.43 2.26 9.38
N SER A 72 1.81 2.82 8.34
CA SER A 72 2.14 2.50 6.95
C SER A 72 3.62 2.71 6.65
N THR A 73 4.18 3.84 7.12
CA THR A 73 5.60 4.17 7.00
C THR A 73 6.50 3.10 7.65
N LEU A 74 6.21 2.72 8.90
CA LEU A 74 6.98 1.70 9.61
C LEU A 74 6.89 0.33 8.91
N VAL A 75 5.69 -0.04 8.46
CA VAL A 75 5.47 -1.30 7.76
C VAL A 75 6.25 -1.35 6.43
N PHE A 76 6.26 -0.28 5.65
CA PHE A 76 7.04 -0.22 4.40
C PHE A 76 8.55 -0.21 4.61
N MET A 77 9.06 0.23 5.77
CA MET A 77 10.48 0.10 6.11
C MET A 77 10.87 -1.34 6.49
N THR A 78 9.90 -2.14 6.93
CA THR A 78 10.14 -3.48 7.50
C THR A 78 10.79 -4.46 6.51
N PRO A 79 10.35 -4.61 5.23
CA PRO A 79 10.97 -5.53 4.28
C PRO A 79 12.47 -5.29 4.07
N VAL A 80 12.90 -4.03 4.02
CA VAL A 80 14.31 -3.66 3.86
C VAL A 80 15.12 -4.04 5.11
N ALA A 81 14.56 -3.79 6.30
CA ALA A 81 15.19 -4.17 7.55
C ALA A 81 15.28 -5.70 7.70
N MET A 82 14.18 -6.42 7.42
CA MET A 82 14.13 -7.88 7.44
C MET A 82 15.13 -8.48 6.45
N HIS A 83 15.18 -7.99 5.22
CA HIS A 83 16.17 -8.46 4.24
C HIS A 83 17.60 -8.21 4.73
N ARG A 84 17.90 -7.05 5.34
CA ARG A 84 19.26 -6.78 5.84
C ARG A 84 19.65 -7.66 7.04
N MET A 85 18.69 -8.05 7.89
CA MET A 85 18.93 -8.82 9.11
C MET A 85 18.90 -10.34 8.85
N LEU A 86 17.83 -10.87 8.24
CA LEU A 86 17.59 -12.31 8.10
C LEU A 86 18.36 -12.95 6.94
N PHE A 87 18.77 -12.18 5.93
CA PHE A 87 19.56 -12.72 4.83
C PHE A 87 20.96 -13.14 5.27
N ARG A 88 21.47 -12.55 6.36
CA ARG A 88 22.73 -12.97 7.00
C ARG A 88 22.62 -14.30 7.74
N GLU A 89 21.40 -14.73 8.06
CA GLU A 89 21.11 -15.93 8.87
C GLU A 89 20.57 -17.10 8.02
N GLY A 90 20.44 -16.94 6.70
CA GLY A 90 19.96 -18.00 5.79
C GLY A 90 18.44 -18.26 5.83
N LEU A 91 17.66 -17.44 6.56
CA LEU A 91 16.21 -17.59 6.74
C LEU A 91 15.39 -16.97 5.59
N LYS A 92 15.76 -17.27 4.33
CA LYS A 92 15.15 -16.66 3.13
C LYS A 92 13.65 -16.95 2.99
N ASP A 93 13.20 -18.15 3.35
CA ASP A 93 11.79 -18.55 3.24
C ASP A 93 10.85 -17.75 4.15
N PHE A 94 11.35 -17.29 5.30
CA PHE A 94 10.55 -16.47 6.22
C PHE A 94 10.30 -15.08 5.65
N VAL A 95 11.32 -14.48 5.02
CA VAL A 95 11.24 -13.15 4.41
C VAL A 95 10.25 -13.15 3.25
N VAL A 96 10.33 -14.12 2.34
CA VAL A 96 9.45 -14.21 1.17
C VAL A 96 7.98 -14.37 1.58
N ARG A 97 7.68 -15.21 2.59
CA ARG A 97 6.29 -15.45 3.03
C ARG A 97 5.63 -14.27 3.73
N HIS A 98 6.39 -13.43 4.44
CA HIS A 98 5.81 -12.33 5.23
C HIS A 98 5.80 -11.00 4.49
N THR A 99 6.61 -10.84 3.43
CA THR A 99 6.72 -9.59 2.67
C THR A 99 5.39 -9.17 2.06
N ASP A 100 4.66 -10.07 1.41
CA ASP A 100 3.37 -9.74 0.78
C ASP A 100 2.34 -9.24 1.80
N THR A 101 2.27 -9.88 2.97
CA THR A 101 1.36 -9.47 4.06
C THR A 101 1.76 -8.11 4.63
N LEU A 102 3.05 -7.84 4.79
CA LEU A 102 3.55 -6.53 5.23
C LEU A 102 3.20 -5.44 4.21
N ILE A 103 3.49 -5.67 2.93
CA ILE A 103 3.15 -4.70 1.86
C ILE A 103 1.64 -4.43 1.85
N GLY A 104 0.81 -5.48 1.90
CA GLY A 104 -0.64 -5.34 1.97
C GLY A 104 -1.11 -4.56 3.20
N THR A 105 -0.54 -4.84 4.37
CA THR A 105 -0.86 -4.11 5.62
C THR A 105 -0.46 -2.64 5.52
N GLY A 106 0.72 -2.34 4.99
CA GLY A 106 1.19 -0.97 4.82
C GLY A 106 0.32 -0.17 3.83
N LEU A 107 -0.10 -0.81 2.73
CA LEU A 107 -1.02 -0.21 1.76
C LEU A 107 -2.40 0.06 2.38
N PHE A 108 -2.89 -0.83 3.25
CA PHE A 108 -4.16 -0.62 3.95
C PHE A 108 -4.12 0.66 4.79
N PHE A 109 -3.11 0.79 5.65
CA PHE A 109 -2.95 1.97 6.48
C PHE A 109 -2.69 3.25 5.66
N LEU A 110 -2.00 3.13 4.52
CA LEU A 110 -1.83 4.26 3.59
C LEU A 110 -3.17 4.75 3.05
N VAL A 111 -4.03 3.84 2.58
CA VAL A 111 -5.37 4.18 2.06
C VAL A 111 -6.22 4.84 3.14
N VAL A 112 -6.21 4.30 4.36
CA VAL A 112 -6.90 4.93 5.50
C VAL A 112 -6.38 6.35 5.75
N GLY A 113 -5.06 6.55 5.71
CA GLY A 113 -4.44 7.87 5.83
C GLY A 113 -4.86 8.84 4.72
N ILE A 114 -4.90 8.40 3.46
CA ILE A 114 -5.32 9.24 2.33
C ILE A 114 -6.79 9.65 2.49
N ILE A 115 -7.68 8.69 2.79
CA ILE A 115 -9.11 8.97 3.00
C ILE A 115 -9.30 9.94 4.18
N GLY A 116 -8.64 9.67 5.31
CA GLY A 116 -8.72 10.53 6.48
C GLY A 116 -8.22 11.95 6.22
N GLY A 117 -7.12 12.11 5.47
CA GLY A 117 -6.61 13.41 5.06
C GLY A 117 -7.57 14.17 4.15
N VAL A 118 -8.16 13.49 3.16
CA VAL A 118 -9.16 14.11 2.27
C VAL A 118 -10.41 14.52 3.05
N VAL A 119 -10.93 13.64 3.91
CA VAL A 119 -12.08 13.95 4.77
C VAL A 119 -11.75 15.16 5.65
N LEU A 120 -10.58 15.18 6.31
CA LEU A 120 -10.18 16.30 7.17
C LEU A 120 -10.17 17.64 6.40
N VAL A 121 -9.56 17.68 5.22
CA VAL A 121 -9.47 18.90 4.41
C VAL A 121 -10.85 19.36 3.95
N LEU A 122 -11.69 18.44 3.47
CA LEU A 122 -13.05 18.76 3.03
C LEU A 122 -13.95 19.19 4.19
N ASP A 123 -13.75 18.63 5.37
CA ASP A 123 -14.47 18.99 6.59
C ASP A 123 -14.16 20.43 7.02
N VAL A 124 -12.90 20.84 6.87
CA VAL A 124 -12.43 22.20 7.16
C VAL A 124 -12.90 23.22 6.10
N LEU A 125 -13.06 22.80 4.84
CA LEU A 125 -13.40 23.69 3.72
C LEU A 125 -14.90 23.80 3.43
N LEU A 126 -15.66 22.74 3.66
CA LEU A 126 -17.06 22.60 3.25
C LEU A 126 -17.95 22.32 4.46
N SER A 127 -18.40 21.07 4.62
CA SER A 127 -19.27 20.64 5.71
C SER A 127 -19.00 19.18 6.07
N HIS A 128 -19.33 18.81 7.31
CA HIS A 128 -19.23 17.42 7.80
C HIS A 128 -19.86 16.42 6.83
N THR A 129 -21.10 16.68 6.41
CA THR A 129 -21.86 15.78 5.54
C THR A 129 -21.17 15.57 4.20
N THR A 130 -20.70 16.64 3.55
CA THR A 130 -20.01 16.55 2.25
C THR A 130 -18.69 15.79 2.36
N ALA A 131 -17.93 16.04 3.43
CA ALA A 131 -16.66 15.38 3.68
C ALA A 131 -16.82 13.86 3.84
N PHE A 132 -17.80 13.40 4.63
CA PHE A 132 -18.03 11.98 4.84
C PHE A 132 -18.58 11.27 3.59
N TRP A 133 -19.42 11.92 2.78
CA TRP A 133 -19.89 11.33 1.51
C TRP A 133 -18.75 11.11 0.53
N ILE A 134 -17.87 12.10 0.36
CA ILE A 134 -16.71 11.99 -0.52
C ILE A 134 -15.72 10.95 0.04
N GLY A 135 -15.47 10.95 1.35
CA GLY A 135 -14.65 9.94 2.02
C GLY A 135 -15.19 8.52 1.81
N GLY A 136 -16.50 8.34 1.93
CA GLY A 136 -17.18 7.07 1.65
C GLY A 136 -17.06 6.63 0.20
N ALA A 137 -17.19 7.56 -0.76
CA ALA A 137 -17.00 7.28 -2.17
C ALA A 137 -15.56 6.85 -2.49
N ILE A 138 -14.56 7.52 -1.91
CA ILE A 138 -13.14 7.14 -2.06
C ILE A 138 -12.87 5.78 -1.40
N ALA A 139 -13.44 5.51 -0.22
CA ALA A 139 -13.33 4.22 0.45
C ALA A 139 -13.93 3.08 -0.39
N LEU A 140 -15.09 3.32 -0.99
CA LEU A 140 -15.75 2.39 -1.91
C LEU A 140 -14.91 2.16 -3.17
N LEU A 141 -14.34 3.22 -3.75
CA LEU A 141 -13.44 3.10 -4.90
C LEU A 141 -12.19 2.29 -4.54
N ALA A 142 -11.55 2.58 -3.41
CA ALA A 142 -10.36 1.87 -2.96
C ALA A 142 -10.65 0.38 -2.70
N THR A 143 -11.77 0.08 -2.05
CA THR A 143 -12.21 -1.30 -1.81
C THR A 143 -12.59 -1.98 -3.11
N GLY A 144 -13.24 -1.27 -4.03
CA GLY A 144 -13.53 -1.73 -5.38
C GLY A 144 -12.26 -2.13 -6.13
N LEU A 145 -11.26 -1.25 -6.18
CA LEU A 145 -9.97 -1.55 -6.81
C LEU A 145 -9.27 -2.74 -6.15
N TRP A 146 -9.26 -2.82 -4.82
CA TRP A 146 -8.58 -3.90 -4.11
C TRP A 146 -9.32 -5.24 -4.15
N VAL A 147 -10.64 -5.26 -4.20
CA VAL A 147 -11.40 -6.51 -4.19
C VAL A 147 -11.70 -6.98 -5.61
N VAL A 148 -12.15 -6.07 -6.49
CA VAL A 148 -12.60 -6.40 -7.85
C VAL A 148 -11.44 -6.83 -8.74
N LEU A 149 -10.29 -6.13 -8.69
CA LEU A 149 -9.14 -6.48 -9.53
C LEU A 149 -8.62 -7.89 -9.24
N PRO A 150 -8.25 -8.28 -8.01
CA PRO A 150 -7.77 -9.64 -7.76
C PRO A 150 -8.86 -10.70 -7.93
N MET A 151 -10.13 -10.40 -7.64
CA MET A 151 -11.22 -11.35 -7.91
C MET A 151 -11.43 -11.59 -9.41
N SER A 152 -11.32 -10.57 -10.25
CA SER A 152 -11.42 -10.71 -11.71
C SER A 152 -10.32 -11.60 -12.27
N GLN A 153 -9.08 -11.45 -11.78
CA GLN A 153 -7.93 -12.27 -12.16
C GLN A 153 -8.07 -13.72 -11.66
N ARG A 154 -8.55 -13.93 -10.43
CA ARG A 154 -8.85 -15.27 -9.90
C ARG A 154 -9.94 -15.99 -10.71
N ARG A 155 -10.99 -15.28 -11.12
CA ARG A 155 -12.07 -15.84 -11.95
C ARG A 155 -11.56 -16.20 -13.36
N ARG A 156 -10.71 -15.35 -13.96
CA ARG A 156 -10.13 -15.60 -15.28
C ARG A 156 -9.21 -16.81 -15.29
N ARG A 157 -8.32 -16.95 -14.29
CA ARG A 157 -7.46 -18.14 -14.13
C ARG A 157 -8.24 -19.43 -13.91
N ARG A 158 -9.35 -19.39 -13.13
CA ARG A 158 -10.22 -20.57 -12.98
C ARG A 158 -10.88 -20.98 -14.30
N ARG A 159 -11.22 -20.01 -15.15
CA ARG A 159 -11.85 -20.24 -16.44
C ARG A 159 -10.86 -20.81 -17.47
N GLU A 160 -9.61 -20.34 -17.46
CA GLU A 160 -8.53 -20.87 -18.31
C GLU A 160 -8.19 -22.32 -17.93
N LYS A 161 -8.05 -22.64 -16.63
CA LYS A 161 -7.84 -24.02 -16.18
C LYS A 161 -8.97 -24.97 -16.57
N ALA A 162 -10.22 -24.50 -16.52
CA ALA A 162 -11.38 -25.31 -16.92
C ALA A 162 -11.47 -25.55 -18.44
N VAL A 163 -10.77 -24.74 -19.25
CA VAL A 163 -10.67 -24.93 -20.71
C VAL A 163 -9.48 -25.82 -21.07
N GLU A 164 -8.43 -25.84 -20.24
CA GLU A 164 -7.24 -26.68 -20.45
C GLU A 164 -7.42 -28.13 -19.95
N GLU A 165 -8.37 -28.35 -19.03
CA GLU A 165 -8.80 -29.69 -18.58
C GLU A 165 -9.86 -30.35 -19.49
N HIS A 166 -10.31 -29.68 -20.56
CA HIS A 166 -11.33 -30.16 -21.49
C HIS A 166 -10.79 -30.32 -22.91
#